data_AF-A0A1Y1W503-F1
#
_entry.id   AF-A0A1Y1W503-F1
#
_cell.length_a   1.000
_cell.length_b   1.000
_cell.length_c   1.000
_cell.angle_alpha   90.00
_cell.angle_beta   90.00
_cell.angle_gamma   90.00
#
_symmetry.space_group_name_H-M   'P 1'
#
loop_
_entity.id
_entity.type
_entity.pdbx_description
1 polymer ?
#
loop_
_entity_poly.entity_id
_entity_poly.type
_entity_poly.pdbx_seq_one_letter_code
_entity_poly.pdbx_strand_id
1 'polypeptide(L)'
;MSLENVSRKWYPNIVRYAPGLPVVIAGLKLDLRNDIELVENLAKSGTHPVTETEGRRMAKRIGAKAYVECSALDCRGIDRIFQRGAQAAVISKDFKHRCNQPDRAQCVIQ
;
A
#
# COMPACT_ATOMS: atom_id res chain seq x y z
N MET A 1 -10.52 9.68 -1.30
CA MET A 1 -9.65 10.42 -0.34
C MET A 1 -8.42 9.63 0.11
N SER A 2 -8.48 8.35 0.50
CA SER A 2 -7.29 7.60 0.96
C SER A 2 -6.36 7.12 -0.16
N LEU A 3 -6.90 6.56 -1.24
CA LEU A 3 -6.12 6.03 -2.36
C LEU A 3 -5.29 7.14 -3.05
N GLU A 4 -5.87 8.31 -3.24
CA GLU A 4 -5.20 9.43 -3.91
C GLU A 4 -4.02 10.03 -3.10
N ASN A 5 -4.09 9.92 -1.78
CA ASN A 5 -2.98 10.30 -0.90
C ASN A 5 -1.74 9.44 -1.16
N VAL A 6 -1.88 8.21 -1.67
CA VAL A 6 -0.73 7.34 -2.00
C VAL A 6 0.19 8.04 -2.99
N SER A 7 -0.35 8.54 -4.10
CA SER A 7 0.45 9.27 -5.09
C SER A 7 0.80 10.69 -4.67
N ARG A 8 -0.08 11.37 -3.90
CA ARG A 8 0.09 12.79 -3.58
C ARG A 8 1.03 13.04 -2.40
N LYS A 9 1.04 12.15 -1.40
CA LYS A 9 1.76 12.34 -0.13
C LYS A 9 2.72 11.20 0.18
N TRP A 10 2.23 9.97 0.21
CA TRP A 10 3.02 8.84 0.73
C TRP A 10 4.18 8.47 -0.20
N TYR A 11 3.92 8.29 -1.50
CA TYR A 11 4.93 7.90 -2.46
C TYR A 11 6.06 8.94 -2.62
N PRO A 12 5.78 10.26 -2.76
CA PRO A 12 6.84 11.27 -2.79
C PRO A 12 7.73 11.26 -1.54
N ASN A 13 7.16 11.04 -0.35
CA ASN A 13 7.93 10.94 0.88
C ASN A 13 8.82 9.69 0.88
N ILE A 14 8.28 8.53 0.49
CA ILE A 14 9.07 7.28 0.41
C ILE A 14 10.24 7.42 -0.56
N VAL A 15 10.00 7.97 -1.75
CA VAL A 15 11.06 8.18 -2.75
C VAL A 15 12.12 9.16 -2.26
N ARG A 16 11.74 10.20 -1.49
CA ARG A 16 12.67 11.17 -0.91
C ARG A 16 13.59 10.55 0.14
N TYR A 17 13.04 9.75 1.06
CA TYR A 17 13.80 9.19 2.17
C TYR A 17 14.48 7.85 1.85
N ALA A 18 13.91 7.07 0.93
CA ALA A 18 14.39 5.75 0.60
C ALA A 18 14.30 5.47 -0.92
N PRO A 19 15.12 6.17 -1.71
CA PRO A 19 15.07 6.06 -3.17
C PRO A 19 15.44 4.67 -3.66
N GLY A 20 14.67 4.19 -4.64
CA GLY A 20 14.88 2.92 -5.32
C GLY A 20 14.29 1.70 -4.62
N LEU A 21 13.82 1.82 -3.37
CA LEU A 21 13.22 0.68 -2.66
C LEU A 21 11.95 0.19 -3.38
N PRO A 22 11.72 -1.14 -3.41
CA PRO A 22 10.49 -1.68 -3.96
C PRO A 22 9.30 -1.28 -3.09
N VAL A 23 8.25 -0.76 -3.72
CA VAL A 23 7.01 -0.37 -3.04
C VAL A 23 5.92 -1.40 -3.32
N VAL A 24 5.15 -1.75 -2.30
CA VAL A 24 3.93 -2.57 -2.40
C VAL A 24 2.78 -1.77 -1.80
N ILE A 25 1.64 -1.74 -2.48
CA ILE A 25 0.42 -1.10 -1.96
C ILE A 25 -0.47 -2.17 -1.34
N ALA A 26 -0.88 -1.95 -0.09
CA ALA A 26 -1.89 -2.77 0.59
C ALA A 26 -3.24 -2.03 0.65
N GLY A 27 -4.30 -2.63 0.12
CA GLY A 27 -5.69 -2.23 0.35
C GLY A 27 -6.22 -2.90 1.62
N LEU A 28 -6.53 -2.12 2.64
CA LEU A 28 -7.06 -2.65 3.91
C LEU A 28 -8.59 -2.64 3.93
N LYS A 29 -9.16 -3.34 4.92
CA LYS A 29 -10.60 -3.39 5.21
C LYS A 29 -11.44 -3.94 4.05
N LEU A 30 -10.99 -5.04 3.45
CA LEU A 30 -11.71 -5.69 2.35
C LEU A 30 -13.14 -6.12 2.73
N ASP A 31 -13.35 -6.48 3.99
CA ASP A 31 -14.65 -6.83 4.61
C ASP A 31 -15.73 -5.77 4.35
N LEU A 32 -15.35 -4.50 4.42
CA LEU A 32 -16.24 -3.36 4.26
C LEU A 32 -16.82 -3.18 2.84
N ARG A 33 -16.30 -3.90 1.83
CA ARG A 33 -16.85 -3.79 0.46
C ARG A 33 -18.25 -4.39 0.32
N ASN A 34 -18.58 -5.37 1.15
CA ASN A 34 -19.88 -6.04 1.11
C ASN A 34 -20.83 -5.52 2.20
N ASP A 35 -20.40 -4.55 3.00
CA ASP A 35 -21.23 -3.90 4.00
C ASP A 35 -22.20 -2.93 3.31
N ILE A 36 -23.47 -3.35 3.27
CA ILE A 36 -24.55 -2.61 2.61
C ILE A 36 -24.71 -1.22 3.23
N GLU A 37 -24.65 -1.11 4.55
CA GLU A 37 -24.83 0.16 5.25
C GLU A 37 -23.71 1.14 4.90
N LEU A 38 -22.47 0.66 4.87
CA LEU A 38 -21.33 1.49 4.47
C LEU A 38 -21.45 1.93 3.00
N VAL A 39 -21.81 1.02 2.10
CA VAL A 39 -21.95 1.31 0.67
C VAL A 39 -23.03 2.37 0.44
N GLU A 40 -24.18 2.25 1.10
CA GLU A 40 -25.25 3.25 1.03
C GLU A 40 -24.82 4.61 1.59
N ASN A 41 -24.10 4.63 2.71
CA ASN A 41 -23.61 5.87 3.32
C ASN A 41 -22.54 6.56 2.45
N LEU A 42 -21.65 5.78 1.82
CA LEU A 42 -20.68 6.29 0.86
C LEU A 42 -21.38 6.84 -0.38
N ALA A 43 -22.41 6.15 -0.89
CA ALA A 43 -23.20 6.59 -2.03
C ALA A 43 -23.95 7.91 -1.75
N LYS A 44 -24.53 8.07 -0.55
CA LYS A 44 -25.12 9.35 -0.09
C LYS A 44 -24.11 10.49 -0.08
N SER A 45 -22.85 10.18 0.21
CA SER A 45 -21.74 11.14 0.20
C SER A 45 -21.10 11.32 -1.18
N GLY A 46 -21.63 10.69 -2.24
CA GLY A 46 -21.10 10.76 -3.60
C GLY A 46 -19.78 10.01 -3.80
N THR A 47 -19.49 9.03 -2.95
CA THR A 47 -18.25 8.24 -2.97
C THR A 47 -18.55 6.74 -3.05
N HIS A 48 -17.54 5.94 -3.38
CA HIS A 48 -17.64 4.49 -3.43
C HIS A 48 -16.44 3.83 -2.77
N PRO A 49 -16.59 2.57 -2.30
CA PRO A 49 -15.44 1.77 -1.90
C PRO A 49 -14.45 1.64 -3.05
N VAL A 50 -13.16 1.80 -2.74
CA VAL A 50 -12.10 1.60 -3.72
C VAL A 50 -12.20 0.20 -4.29
N THR A 51 -12.24 0.09 -5.61
CA THR A 51 -12.26 -1.19 -6.33
C THR A 51 -10.84 -1.74 -6.50
N GLU A 52 -10.73 -3.07 -6.68
CA GLU A 52 -9.43 -3.71 -6.93
C GLU A 52 -8.75 -3.15 -8.19
N THR A 53 -9.53 -2.81 -9.21
CA THR A 53 -9.06 -2.19 -10.45
C THR A 53 -8.44 -0.82 -10.20
N GLU A 54 -9.06 0.03 -9.38
CA GLU A 54 -8.52 1.34 -9.01
C GLU A 54 -7.23 1.22 -8.20
N GLY A 55 -7.19 0.28 -7.25
CA GLY A 55 -5.98 -0.04 -6.48
C GLY A 55 -4.83 -0.50 -7.37
N ARG A 56 -5.09 -1.42 -8.31
CA ARG A 56 -4.12 -1.85 -9.31
C ARG A 56 -3.66 -0.73 -10.23
N ARG A 57 -4.56 0.16 -10.67
CA ARG A 57 -4.21 1.33 -11.47
C ARG A 57 -3.29 2.28 -10.70
N MET A 58 -3.55 2.49 -9.41
CA MET A 58 -2.66 3.28 -8.55
C MET A 58 -1.28 2.64 -8.43
N ALA A 59 -1.23 1.33 -8.18
CA ALA A 59 0.04 0.60 -8.08
C ALA A 59 0.87 0.74 -9.36
N LYS A 60 0.23 0.61 -10.53
CA LYS A 60 0.87 0.86 -11.83
C LYS A 60 1.34 2.30 -11.97
N ARG A 61 0.54 3.27 -11.54
CA ARG A 61 0.85 4.71 -11.62
C ARG A 61 2.10 5.08 -10.83
N ILE A 62 2.31 4.49 -9.65
CA ILE A 62 3.48 4.77 -8.81
C ILE A 62 4.65 3.80 -9.06
N GLY A 63 4.52 2.83 -9.96
CA GLY A 63 5.56 1.82 -10.19
C GLY A 63 5.73 0.82 -9.04
N ALA A 64 4.67 0.59 -8.24
CA ALA A 64 4.69 -0.43 -7.19
C ALA A 64 4.80 -1.84 -7.78
N LYS A 65 5.50 -2.73 -7.08
CA LYS A 65 5.71 -4.13 -7.48
C LYS A 65 4.45 -4.98 -7.38
N ALA A 66 3.55 -4.64 -6.45
CA ALA A 66 2.30 -5.36 -6.26
C ALA A 66 1.24 -4.47 -5.61
N TYR A 67 -0.02 -4.85 -5.85
CA TYR A 67 -1.19 -4.43 -5.07
C TYR A 67 -1.78 -5.68 -4.43
N VAL A 68 -2.04 -5.63 -3.13
CA VAL A 68 -2.64 -6.74 -2.36
C VAL A 68 -3.75 -6.18 -1.48
N GLU A 69 -4.86 -6.91 -1.38
CA GLU A 69 -5.96 -6.55 -0.50
C GLU A 69 -6.01 -7.49 0.69
N CYS A 70 -6.34 -6.94 1.87
CA CYS A 70 -6.53 -7.74 3.07
C CYS A 70 -7.69 -7.23 3.92
N SER A 71 -8.28 -8.15 4.67
CA SER A 71 -9.12 -7.86 5.83
C SER A 71 -8.40 -8.38 7.07
N ALA A 72 -8.11 -7.48 8.01
CA ALA A 72 -7.57 -7.87 9.30
C ALA A 72 -8.65 -8.54 10.17
N LEU A 73 -9.93 -8.19 9.96
CA LEU A 73 -11.07 -8.76 10.68
C LEU A 73 -11.28 -10.22 10.31
N ASP A 74 -11.28 -10.53 9.02
CA ASP A 74 -11.47 -11.90 8.53
C ASP A 74 -10.16 -12.69 8.41
N CYS A 75 -9.03 -12.12 8.83
CA CYS A 75 -7.69 -12.65 8.60
C CYS A 75 -7.42 -13.01 7.12
N ARG A 76 -8.07 -12.32 6.18
CA ARG A 76 -7.95 -12.60 4.74
C ARG A 76 -6.82 -11.78 4.13
N GLY A 77 -5.92 -12.44 3.38
CA GLY A 77 -4.90 -11.78 2.57
C GLY A 77 -3.67 -11.25 3.34
N ILE A 78 -3.63 -11.43 4.66
CA ILE A 78 -2.50 -11.01 5.51
C ILE A 78 -1.20 -11.72 5.12
N ASP A 79 -1.24 -13.05 4.99
CA ASP A 79 -0.08 -13.84 4.56
C ASP A 79 0.47 -13.38 3.20
N ARG A 80 -0.42 -13.02 2.28
CA ARG A 80 -0.06 -12.55 0.94
C ARG A 80 0.64 -11.21 0.99
N ILE A 81 0.27 -10.31 1.89
CA ILE A 81 0.99 -9.03 2.08
C ILE A 81 2.41 -9.29 2.55
N PHE A 82 2.58 -10.10 3.59
CA PHE A 82 3.90 -10.42 4.13
C PHE A 82 4.77 -11.16 3.11
N GLN A 83 4.21 -12.14 2.42
CA GLN A 83 4.93 -12.89 1.39
C GLN A 83 5.36 -11.98 0.22
N ARG A 84 4.48 -11.08 -0.25
CA ARG A 84 4.81 -10.14 -1.34
C ARG A 84 5.82 -9.09 -0.91
N GLY A 85 5.75 -8.62 0.33
CA GLY A 85 6.76 -7.74 0.93
C GLY A 85 8.13 -8.42 1.01
N ALA A 86 8.18 -9.65 1.54
CA ALA A 86 9.41 -10.43 1.62
C ALA A 86 10.00 -10.73 0.24
N GLN A 87 9.18 -11.14 -0.73
CA GLN A 87 9.61 -11.35 -2.11
C GLN A 87 10.17 -10.07 -2.73
N ALA A 88 9.50 -8.94 -2.54
CA ALA A 88 9.96 -7.65 -3.04
C ALA A 88 11.33 -7.28 -2.45
N ALA A 89 11.55 -7.53 -1.15
CA ALA A 89 12.83 -7.29 -0.50
C ALA A 89 13.94 -8.21 -1.02
N VAL A 90 13.68 -9.51 -1.17
CA VAL A 90 14.69 -10.52 -1.59
C VAL A 90 15.06 -10.39 -3.07
N ILE A 91 14.09 -10.10 -3.95
CA ILE A 91 14.33 -9.95 -5.40
C ILE A 91 15.16 -8.68 -5.70
N SER A 92 15.17 -7.73 -4.77
CA SER A 92 15.97 -6.51 -4.87
C SER A 92 17.44 -6.80 -4.55
N LYS A 93 18.11 -7.61 -5.40
CA LYS A 93 19.50 -8.04 -5.24
C LYS A 93 20.55 -6.91 -5.33
N ASP A 94 20.15 -5.68 -5.64
CA ASP A 94 21.06 -4.55 -5.86
C ASP A 94 21.19 -3.57 -4.68
N PHE A 95 20.58 -3.84 -3.51
CA PHE A 95 20.67 -2.93 -2.34
C PHE A 95 21.99 -2.98 -1.57
N LYS A 96 23.01 -3.66 -2.11
CA LYS A 96 24.27 -3.88 -1.40
C LYS A 96 25.15 -2.64 -1.20
N HIS A 97 24.71 -1.41 -1.50
CA HIS A 97 25.62 -0.25 -1.54
C HIS A 97 25.09 1.13 -1.10
N ARG A 98 24.06 1.26 -0.23
CA ARG A 98 23.70 2.61 0.30
C ARG A 98 23.26 2.73 1.76
N CYS A 99 23.43 1.70 2.59
CA CYS A 99 23.37 1.88 4.05
C CYS A 99 24.77 2.21 4.59
N ASN A 100 25.31 3.37 4.19
CA ASN A 100 26.51 3.94 4.84
C ASN A 100 26.32 5.41 5.24
N GLN A 101 25.06 5.84 5.41
CA GLN A 101 24.77 7.09 6.11
C GLN A 101 24.29 6.74 7.52
N PRO A 102 25.09 7.03 8.55
CA PRO A 102 24.67 6.91 9.93
C PRO A 102 23.83 8.16 10.25
N ASP A 103 22.50 8.09 10.14
CA ASP A 103 21.66 8.72 11.15
C ASP A 103 20.16 8.43 10.98
N ARG A 104 19.55 8.02 12.11
CA ARG A 104 18.11 7.99 12.41
C ARG A 104 17.20 7.17 11.50
N ALA A 105 17.29 5.85 11.62
CA ALA A 105 16.15 4.97 11.38
C ALA A 105 15.14 5.11 12.53
N GLN A 106 14.19 6.04 12.40
CA GLN A 106 12.99 6.07 13.23
C GLN A 106 11.77 6.03 12.31
N CYS A 107 11.48 4.85 11.74
CA CYS A 107 10.17 4.57 11.19
C CYS A 107 9.21 4.36 12.38
N VAL A 108 8.62 5.44 12.88
CA VAL A 108 7.49 5.35 13.81
C VAL A 108 6.22 5.24 12.96
N ILE A 109 5.50 4.14 13.13
CA ILE A 109 4.11 4.04 12.66
C ILE A 109 3.30 4.84 13.67
N GLN A 110 2.91 6.07 13.32
CA GLN A 110 1.95 6.87 14.10
C GLN A 110 0.54 6.30 13.97
#